data_AF-V7ANC0-F1
#
_entry.id   AF-V7ANC0-F1
#
_cell.length_a   1.000
_cell.length_b   1.000
_cell.length_c   1.000
_cell.angle_alpha   90.00
_cell.angle_beta   90.00
_cell.angle_gamma   90.00
#
_symmetry.space_group_name_H-M   'P 1'
#
loop_
_entity.id
_entity.type
_entity.pdbx_description
1 polymer ?
#
loop_
_entity_poly.entity_id
_entity_poly.type
_entity_poly.pdbx_seq_one_letter_code
_entity_poly.pdbx_strand_id
1 'polypeptide(L)'
;KSSSAIIDAVSYLTKKVDSKTRDVKILQPTIATQTTRFSDANSLFELDKATQEVTNAIVEAQSQALGGPLNGVSVGKDLPVINISRSVGLPELRRMRRTFIKLTGQTSLSGPPPPSDADSAKRMFIDYLNRELGTS
;
A
#
# COMPACT_ATOMS: atom_id res chain seq x y z
N LYS A 1 -31.49 -27.84 -47.17
CA LYS A 1 -32.16 -26.85 -46.30
C LYS A 1 -31.28 -26.70 -45.07
N SER A 2 -30.49 -25.62 -44.97
CA SER A 2 -29.68 -25.33 -43.79
C SER A 2 -30.60 -24.90 -42.63
N SER A 3 -30.43 -25.50 -41.46
CA SER A 3 -31.24 -25.20 -40.26
C SER A 3 -31.09 -23.73 -39.87
N SER A 4 -32.18 -23.07 -39.47
CA SER A 4 -32.18 -21.63 -39.12
C SER A 4 -31.14 -21.30 -38.03
N ALA A 5 -30.93 -22.22 -37.08
CA ALA A 5 -29.93 -22.09 -36.04
C ALA A 5 -28.49 -21.93 -36.58
N ILE A 6 -28.16 -22.56 -37.72
CA ILE A 6 -26.84 -22.45 -38.34
C ILE A 6 -26.69 -21.06 -38.99
N ILE A 7 -27.77 -20.55 -39.59
CA ILE A 7 -27.79 -19.23 -40.23
C ILE A 7 -27.62 -18.14 -39.18
N ASP A 8 -28.31 -18.26 -38.04
CA ASP A 8 -28.21 -17.31 -36.94
C ASP A 8 -26.81 -17.32 -36.30
N ALA A 9 -26.22 -18.50 -36.11
CA ALA A 9 -24.87 -18.62 -35.57
C ALA A 9 -23.80 -18.02 -36.49
N VAL A 10 -23.89 -18.28 -37.81
CA VAL A 10 -22.97 -17.71 -38.80
C VAL A 10 -23.13 -16.19 -38.88
N SER A 11 -24.36 -15.68 -38.80
CA SER A 11 -24.65 -14.25 -38.76
C SER A 11 -24.00 -13.58 -37.55
N TYR A 12 -24.11 -14.17 -36.36
CA TYR A 12 -23.47 -13.66 -35.14
C TYR A 12 -21.93 -13.64 -35.22
N LEU A 13 -21.32 -14.67 -35.80
CA LEU A 13 -19.86 -14.79 -35.92
C LEU A 13 -19.26 -13.88 -37.00
N THR A 14 -20.01 -13.59 -38.05
CA THR A 14 -19.51 -12.82 -39.21
C THR A 14 -19.92 -11.35 -39.20
N LYS A 15 -20.77 -10.93 -38.26
CA LYS A 15 -21.20 -9.53 -38.13
C LYS A 15 -20.00 -8.63 -37.81
N LYS A 16 -19.59 -7.82 -38.78
CA LYS A 16 -18.65 -6.69 -38.60
C LYS A 16 -19.31 -5.68 -37.65
N VAL A 17 -18.63 -5.38 -36.55
CA VAL A 17 -19.09 -4.41 -35.54
C VAL A 17 -19.09 -3.03 -36.17
N ASP A 18 -20.27 -2.57 -36.57
CA ASP A 18 -20.49 -1.17 -36.90
C ASP A 18 -20.89 -0.43 -35.61
N SER A 19 -20.27 0.72 -35.38
CA SER A 19 -20.21 1.44 -34.09
C SER A 19 -21.55 2.06 -33.63
N LYS A 20 -22.68 1.64 -34.23
CA LYS A 20 -24.00 2.25 -34.05
C LYS A 20 -25.11 1.23 -33.73
N THR A 21 -24.82 0.20 -32.92
CA THR A 21 -25.86 -0.58 -32.23
C THR A 21 -25.55 -0.69 -30.74
N ARG A 22 -26.54 -0.27 -29.94
CA ARG A 22 -26.56 -0.25 -28.48
C ARG A 22 -26.37 -1.65 -27.89
N ASP A 23 -25.83 -1.65 -26.67
CA ASP A 23 -25.74 -2.75 -25.71
C ASP A 23 -24.64 -3.80 -25.92
N VAL A 24 -23.43 -3.35 -26.27
CA VAL A 24 -22.26 -3.98 -25.65
C VAL A 24 -22.22 -3.42 -24.24
N LYS A 25 -22.72 -4.18 -23.24
CA LYS A 25 -22.41 -3.90 -21.84
C LYS A 25 -20.91 -4.08 -21.71
N ILE A 26 -20.16 -3.01 -21.95
CA ILE A 26 -18.73 -2.95 -21.66
C ILE A 26 -18.65 -3.29 -20.18
N LEU A 27 -18.23 -4.51 -19.87
CA LEU A 27 -18.09 -4.96 -18.49
C LEU A 27 -17.04 -4.06 -17.88
N GLN A 28 -17.46 -3.19 -16.96
CA GLN A 28 -16.50 -2.43 -16.19
C GLN A 28 -15.61 -3.44 -15.47
N PRO A 29 -14.27 -3.33 -15.57
CA PRO A 29 -13.38 -4.21 -14.85
C PRO A 29 -13.73 -4.16 -13.36
N THR A 30 -14.26 -5.28 -12.86
CA THR A 30 -14.49 -5.46 -11.43
C THR A 30 -13.13 -5.46 -10.73
N ILE A 31 -13.09 -5.19 -9.43
CA ILE A 31 -11.86 -5.18 -8.60
C ILE A 31 -10.96 -6.41 -8.88
N ALA A 32 -11.56 -7.57 -9.15
CA ALA A 32 -10.85 -8.82 -9.46
C ALA A 32 -10.15 -8.88 -10.84
N THR A 33 -10.53 -8.03 -11.80
CA THR A 33 -9.93 -8.00 -13.16
C THR A 33 -9.07 -6.77 -13.41
N GLN A 34 -8.97 -5.85 -12.44
CA GLN A 34 -7.97 -4.79 -12.51
C GLN A 34 -6.59 -5.39 -12.22
N THR A 35 -5.79 -5.55 -13.26
CA THR A 35 -4.35 -5.78 -13.11
C THR A 35 -3.78 -4.52 -12.48
N THR A 36 -3.42 -4.60 -11.19
CA THR A 36 -2.85 -3.47 -10.45
C THR A 36 -1.69 -2.91 -11.28
N ARG A 37 -1.80 -1.64 -11.69
CA ARG A 37 -0.84 -1.05 -12.62
C ARG A 37 0.53 -1.07 -11.96
N PHE A 38 1.56 -1.41 -12.72
CA PHE A 38 2.96 -1.51 -12.30
C PHE A 38 3.55 -0.26 -11.60
N SER A 39 2.80 0.85 -11.50
CA SER A 39 3.11 2.00 -10.65
C SER A 39 3.24 1.65 -9.16
N ASP A 40 2.64 0.54 -8.72
CA ASP A 40 2.63 0.13 -7.32
C ASP A 40 3.95 -0.51 -6.87
N ALA A 41 4.76 -1.05 -7.78
CA ALA A 41 6.00 -1.74 -7.43
C ALA A 41 7.07 -0.78 -6.88
N ASN A 42 7.21 0.40 -7.49
CA ASN A 42 8.12 1.43 -7.01
C ASN A 42 7.64 2.00 -5.66
N SER A 43 6.34 2.25 -5.52
CA SER A 43 5.76 2.76 -4.27
C SER A 43 5.87 1.76 -3.12
N LEU A 44 5.68 0.46 -3.37
CA LEU A 44 5.85 -0.58 -2.35
C LEU A 44 7.30 -0.68 -1.90
N PHE A 45 8.24 -0.66 -2.85
CA PHE A 45 9.67 -0.65 -2.54
C PHE A 45 10.07 0.57 -1.70
N GLU A 46 9.62 1.77 -2.09
CA GLU A 46 9.90 3.00 -1.32
C GLU A 46 9.29 2.95 0.07
N LEU A 47 8.08 2.40 0.22
CA LEU A 47 7.42 2.20 1.51
C LEU A 47 8.20 1.21 2.38
N ASP A 48 8.62 0.08 1.82
CA ASP A 48 9.40 -0.91 2.54
C ASP A 48 10.77 -0.35 2.96
N LYS A 49 11.42 0.39 2.08
CA LYS A 49 12.69 1.05 2.39
C LYS A 49 12.52 2.11 3.48
N ALA A 50 11.52 2.98 3.36
CA ALA A 50 11.21 4.02 4.35
C ALA A 50 10.93 3.43 5.74
N THR A 51 10.10 2.39 5.83
CA THR A 51 9.78 1.74 7.10
C THR A 51 11.00 1.02 7.71
N GLN A 52 11.91 0.51 6.88
CA GLN A 52 13.18 -0.07 7.35
C GLN A 52 14.09 1.00 7.95
N GLU A 53 14.25 2.14 7.28
CA GLU A 53 15.08 3.25 7.76
C GLU A 53 14.59 3.76 9.12
N VAL A 54 13.28 3.95 9.28
CA VAL A 54 12.67 4.33 10.57
C VAL A 54 12.93 3.27 11.64
N THR A 55 12.74 1.98 11.31
CA THR A 55 12.98 0.89 12.27
C THR A 55 14.44 0.84 12.73
N ASN A 56 15.39 1.01 11.80
CA ASN A 56 16.81 1.04 12.10
C ASN A 56 17.17 2.22 13.01
N ALA A 57 16.64 3.42 12.72
CA ALA A 57 16.87 4.61 13.53
C ALA A 57 16.38 4.43 14.98
N ILE A 58 15.25 3.73 15.18
CA ILE A 58 14.74 3.42 16.53
C ILE A 58 15.69 2.46 17.25
N VAL A 59 16.10 1.37 16.60
CA VAL A 59 17.01 0.38 17.19
C VAL A 59 18.37 1.01 17.53
N GLU A 60 18.86 1.88 16.66
CA GLU A 60 20.10 2.63 16.88
C GLU A 60 19.96 3.60 18.05
N ALA A 61 18.87 4.37 18.12
CA ALA A 61 18.63 5.24 19.27
C ALA A 61 18.56 4.45 20.58
N GLN A 62 17.89 3.29 20.58
CA GLN A 62 17.81 2.39 21.74
C GLN A 62 19.17 1.81 22.14
N SER A 63 20.06 1.52 21.19
CA SER A 63 21.40 1.02 21.51
C SER A 63 22.30 2.12 22.09
N GLN A 64 22.18 3.34 21.58
CA GLN A 64 22.94 4.50 22.07
C GLN A 64 22.47 4.98 23.46
N ALA A 65 21.20 4.79 23.78
CA ALA A 65 20.65 5.21 25.06
C ALA A 65 21.20 4.42 26.28
N LEU A 66 21.98 3.34 26.08
CA LEU A 66 22.58 2.51 27.14
C LEU A 66 21.59 2.11 28.27
N GLY A 67 20.31 1.94 27.94
CA GLY A 67 19.25 1.62 28.90
C GLY A 67 18.63 2.82 29.64
N GLY A 68 19.03 4.05 29.29
CA GLY A 68 18.40 5.29 29.73
C GLY A 68 17.09 5.61 28.99
N PRO A 69 16.30 6.58 29.50
CA PRO A 69 15.04 6.98 28.88
C PRO A 69 15.26 7.65 27.52
N LEU A 70 14.52 7.21 26.51
CA LEU A 70 14.50 7.81 25.18
C LEU A 70 13.47 8.93 25.15
N ASN A 71 13.91 10.17 25.02
CA ASN A 71 12.98 11.30 24.92
C ASN A 71 12.46 11.52 23.49
N GLY A 72 12.88 10.69 22.54
CA GLY A 72 12.37 10.65 21.17
C GLY A 72 13.43 10.28 20.14
N VAL A 73 13.00 9.80 18.97
CA VAL A 73 13.87 9.43 17.85
C VAL A 73 13.60 10.33 16.66
N SER A 74 14.65 10.97 16.13
CA SER A 74 14.59 11.74 14.89
C SER A 74 15.18 10.91 13.74
N VAL A 75 14.42 10.79 12.64
CA VAL A 75 14.81 9.98 11.47
C VAL A 75 15.28 10.85 10.30
N GLY A 76 14.95 12.14 10.29
CA GLY A 76 15.31 13.04 9.20
C GLY A 76 14.95 14.50 9.48
N LYS A 77 15.42 15.38 8.59
CA LYS A 77 15.06 16.80 8.59
C LYS A 77 13.59 16.91 8.13
N ASP A 78 12.76 17.60 8.89
CA ASP A 78 11.32 17.83 8.62
C ASP A 78 10.37 16.64 8.85
N LEU A 79 10.85 15.56 9.49
CA LEU A 79 9.98 14.48 9.95
C LEU A 79 9.57 14.66 11.42
N PRO A 80 8.34 14.23 11.80
CA PRO A 80 7.94 14.22 13.20
C PRO A 80 8.88 13.36 14.05
N VAL A 81 9.05 13.74 15.31
CA VAL A 81 9.80 12.93 16.28
C VAL A 81 8.94 11.72 16.70
N ILE A 82 9.57 10.55 16.79
CA ILE A 82 8.92 9.35 17.30
C ILE A 82 8.99 9.38 18.82
N ASN A 83 7.84 9.37 19.48
CA ASN A 83 7.73 9.41 20.93
C ASN A 83 7.81 7.99 21.49
N ILE A 84 8.94 7.67 22.13
CA ILE A 84 9.22 6.33 22.66
C ILE A 84 9.41 6.43 24.18
N SER A 85 8.31 6.37 24.93
CA SER A 85 8.32 6.44 26.40
C SER A 85 8.94 5.22 27.08
N ARG A 86 8.97 4.07 26.37
CA ARG A 86 9.52 2.80 26.84
C ARG A 86 10.34 2.13 25.75
N SER A 87 11.28 1.28 26.13
CA SER A 87 12.00 0.46 25.15
C SER A 87 11.02 -0.45 24.40
N VAL A 88 10.98 -0.35 23.08
CA VAL A 88 10.16 -1.18 22.17
C VAL A 88 11.04 -2.29 21.61
N GLY A 89 10.61 -3.55 21.73
CA GLY A 89 11.40 -4.67 21.22
C GLY A 89 11.40 -4.75 19.69
N LEU A 90 12.49 -5.22 19.09
CA LEU A 90 12.53 -5.49 17.65
C LEU A 90 11.38 -6.40 17.14
N PRO A 91 10.94 -7.45 17.87
CA PRO A 91 9.78 -8.25 17.46
C PRO A 91 8.48 -7.44 17.38
N GLU A 92 8.31 -6.47 18.28
CA GLU A 92 7.14 -5.58 18.33
C GLU A 92 7.17 -4.60 17.17
N LEU A 93 8.30 -3.93 16.93
CA LEU A 93 8.50 -3.04 15.77
C LEU A 93 8.23 -3.78 14.45
N ARG A 94 8.70 -5.03 14.32
CA ARG A 94 8.43 -5.88 13.15
C ARG A 94 6.95 -6.18 12.98
N ARG A 95 6.22 -6.42 14.07
CA ARG A 95 4.77 -6.64 14.02
C ARG A 95 4.06 -5.38 13.57
N MET A 96 4.35 -4.24 14.18
CA MET A 96 3.79 -2.93 13.83
C MET A 96 4.05 -2.60 12.36
N ARG A 97 5.28 -2.76 11.88
CA ARG A 97 5.64 -2.57 10.47
C ARG A 97 4.80 -3.44 9.53
N ARG A 98 4.68 -4.74 9.82
CA ARG A 98 3.89 -5.65 8.98
C ARG A 98 2.41 -5.26 8.96
N THR A 99 1.86 -4.83 10.09
CA THR A 99 0.49 -4.30 10.17
C THR A 99 0.35 -3.05 9.32
N PHE A 100 1.28 -2.09 9.44
CA PHE A 100 1.30 -0.87 8.65
C PHE A 100 1.33 -1.17 7.15
N ILE A 101 2.29 -1.98 6.66
CA ILE A 101 2.40 -2.35 5.25
C ILE A 101 1.11 -3.01 4.74
N LYS A 102 0.50 -3.87 5.56
CA LYS A 102 -0.77 -4.51 5.22
C LYS A 102 -1.90 -3.49 5.09
N LEU A 103 -2.01 -2.55 6.02
CA LEU A 103 -3.04 -1.50 6.00
C LEU A 103 -2.85 -0.57 4.80
N THR A 104 -1.63 -0.12 4.53
CA THR A 104 -1.32 0.77 3.41
C THR A 104 -1.50 0.06 2.07
N GLY A 105 -1.07 -1.20 1.95
CA GLY A 105 -1.24 -2.01 0.74
C GLY A 105 -2.70 -2.37 0.45
N GLN A 106 -3.53 -2.56 1.49
CA GLN A 106 -4.98 -2.76 1.34
C GLN A 106 -5.71 -1.47 0.98
N THR A 107 -5.22 -0.32 1.47
CA THR A 107 -5.77 0.99 1.11
C THR A 107 -5.52 1.27 -0.38
N SER A 108 -4.45 0.76 -0.99
CA SER A 108 -4.26 0.81 -2.45
C SER A 108 -5.36 0.11 -3.26
N LEU A 109 -6.19 -0.77 -2.66
CA LEU A 109 -7.25 -1.52 -3.35
C LEU A 109 -8.63 -0.84 -3.30
N SER A 110 -8.88 0.08 -2.36
CA SER A 110 -10.20 0.76 -2.19
C SER A 110 -10.11 2.18 -1.60
N GLY A 111 -8.93 2.72 -1.36
CA GLY A 111 -8.69 4.00 -0.69
C GLY A 111 -7.59 4.83 -1.37
N PRO A 112 -7.12 5.92 -0.72
CA PRO A 112 -6.12 6.81 -1.28
C PRO A 112 -4.84 6.04 -1.68
N PRO A 113 -4.19 6.42 -2.80
CA PRO A 113 -2.99 5.74 -3.27
C PRO A 113 -1.88 5.78 -2.21
N PRO A 114 -1.02 4.75 -2.16
CA PRO A 114 0.11 4.72 -1.24
C PRO A 114 1.05 5.90 -1.55
N PRO A 115 1.78 6.41 -0.55
CA PRO A 115 2.71 7.52 -0.75
C PRO A 115 3.73 7.16 -1.84
N SER A 116 3.92 8.09 -2.77
CA SER A 116 4.84 7.94 -3.90
C SER A 116 6.28 8.27 -3.54
N ASP A 117 6.50 8.99 -2.43
CA ASP A 117 7.79 9.46 -1.96
C ASP A 117 8.17 8.86 -0.60
N ALA A 118 9.47 8.64 -0.41
CA ALA A 118 10.02 8.01 0.78
C ALA A 118 9.75 8.81 2.05
N ASP A 119 9.80 10.15 1.98
CA ASP A 119 9.60 11.01 3.15
C ASP A 119 8.15 11.01 3.63
N SER A 120 7.17 11.02 2.72
CA SER A 120 5.76 10.81 3.07
C SER A 120 5.51 9.42 3.64
N ALA A 121 6.17 8.38 3.11
CA ALA A 121 6.09 7.03 3.67
C ALA A 121 6.67 6.96 5.10
N LYS A 122 7.81 7.61 5.35
CA LYS A 122 8.38 7.75 6.70
C LYS A 122 7.42 8.49 7.62
N ARG A 123 6.87 9.62 7.18
CA ARG A 123 5.93 10.43 7.96
C ARG A 123 4.69 9.64 8.37
N MET A 124 4.06 8.94 7.43
CA MET A 124 2.90 8.09 7.74
C MET A 124 3.25 6.97 8.73
N PHE A 125 4.41 6.34 8.58
CA PHE A 125 4.81 5.28 9.49
C PHE A 125 5.14 5.82 10.88
N ILE A 126 5.79 6.98 10.99
CA ILE A 126 6.03 7.67 12.26
C ILE A 126 4.72 8.03 12.94
N ASP A 127 3.76 8.58 12.20
CA ASP A 127 2.42 8.90 12.74
C ASP A 127 1.69 7.64 13.23
N TYR A 128 1.82 6.52 12.51
CA TYR A 128 1.30 5.23 12.94
C TYR A 128 1.96 4.75 14.24
N LEU A 129 3.29 4.78 14.32
CA LEU A 129 4.03 4.39 15.52
C LEU A 129 3.63 5.25 16.73
N ASN A 130 3.53 6.57 16.56
CA ASN A 130 3.13 7.49 17.62
C ASN A 130 1.71 7.21 18.13
N ARG A 131 0.79 6.76 17.27
CA ARG A 131 -0.55 6.35 17.69
C ARG A 131 -0.52 5.06 18.49
N GLU A 132 0.13 4.02 17.96
CA GLU A 132 0.19 2.70 18.62
C GLU A 132 0.95 2.75 19.95
N LEU A 133 2.08 3.46 20.00
CA LEU A 133 2.90 3.61 21.20
C LEU A 133 2.30 4.61 22.20
N GLY A 134 1.58 5.63 21.73
CA GLY A 134 0.91 6.61 22.58
C GLY A 134 -0.37 6.10 23.24
N THR A 135 -0.97 5.03 22.73
CA THR A 135 -2.14 4.37 23.33
C THR A 135 -1.80 3.27 24.34
N SER A 136 -0.51 2.97 24.57
CA SER A 136 -0.03 1.90 25.46
C SER A 136 0.45 2.39 26.81
#